data_AF-A0AAW6B2I9-F1
#
_entry.id   AF-A0AAW6B2I9-F1
#
_cell.length_a   1.000
_cell.length_b   1.000
_cell.length_c   1.000
_cell.angle_alpha   90.00
_cell.angle_beta   90.00
_cell.angle_gamma   90.00
#
_symmetry.space_group_name_H-M   'P 1'
#
loop_
_entity.id
_entity.type
_entity.pdbx_description
1 polymer ?
#
loop_
_entity_poly.entity_id
_entity_poly.type
_entity_poly.pdbx_seq_one_letter_code
_entity_poly.pdbx_strand_id
1 'polypeptide(L)'
;MRKNNKVLVGLLIIVLLAVIGLSAYAYQKQKALNNVKPKVTETKKEDSKFEKIIKESSSNFNKENELSKKIDILKNLLTYKDEISKENKDKLNEQFNSQVKEMREKIKNSLKDKISSLTVTNEDKTNTEKITNVKKELTELQTLVDKEKESIFEKDEDYNDISQLIKTNLATTEVTQTATTTNNSNTTTEQAQHTQVVEVPTPQRSRGTTTYTPPRVQNSPTAPSRNSDSSATVTPPAPVTPTTPAVSETTGTSE
;
A
#
# COMPACT_ATOMS: atom_id res chain seq x y z
N MET A 1 97.40 -38.86 17.60
CA MET A 1 95.93 -38.91 17.75
C MET A 1 95.28 -38.98 16.38
N ARG A 2 94.69 -40.12 16.01
CA ARG A 2 93.99 -40.29 14.73
C ARG A 2 92.66 -41.03 14.93
N LYS A 3 91.57 -40.26 14.79
CA LYS A 3 90.27 -40.59 14.18
C LYS A 3 89.34 -41.61 14.87
N ASN A 4 88.39 -41.07 15.64
CA ASN A 4 87.12 -41.73 15.99
C ASN A 4 85.91 -41.01 15.34
N ASN A 5 86.15 -40.07 14.43
CA ASN A 5 85.10 -39.26 13.77
C ASN A 5 84.04 -40.09 13.04
N LYS A 6 84.32 -41.36 12.69
CA LYS A 6 83.32 -42.26 12.10
C LYS A 6 82.20 -42.60 13.08
N VAL A 7 82.53 -42.79 14.36
CA VAL A 7 81.54 -43.06 15.42
C VAL A 7 80.75 -41.80 15.73
N LEU A 8 81.42 -40.64 15.76
CA LEU A 8 80.77 -39.35 15.99
C LEU A 8 79.81 -38.97 14.84
N VAL A 9 80.22 -39.18 13.58
CA VAL A 9 79.37 -38.95 12.40
C VAL A 9 78.19 -39.92 12.38
N GLY A 10 78.40 -41.20 12.74
CA GLY A 10 77.31 -42.18 12.85
C GLY A 10 76.27 -41.80 13.91
N LEU A 11 76.72 -41.32 15.07
CA LEU A 11 75.83 -40.88 16.15
C LEU A 11 75.10 -39.58 15.78
N LEU A 12 75.76 -38.66 15.06
CA LEU A 12 75.13 -37.43 14.56
C LEU A 12 74.00 -37.73 13.55
N ILE A 13 74.18 -38.73 12.68
CA ILE A 13 73.16 -39.14 11.70
C ILE A 13 71.93 -39.75 12.39
N ILE A 14 72.13 -40.57 13.43
CA ILE A 14 71.03 -41.17 14.20
C ILE A 14 70.21 -40.09 14.91
N VAL A 15 70.87 -39.08 15.48
CA VAL A 15 70.19 -37.94 16.12
C VAL A 15 69.40 -37.11 15.09
N LEU A 16 69.96 -36.85 13.90
CA LEU A 16 69.25 -36.14 12.83
C LEU A 16 68.00 -36.90 12.35
N LEU A 17 68.08 -38.23 12.19
CA LEU A 17 66.92 -39.05 11.79
C LEU A 17 65.82 -39.07 12.87
N ALA A 18 66.19 -39.06 14.16
CA ALA A 18 65.21 -38.99 15.25
C ALA A 18 64.48 -37.64 15.30
N VAL A 19 65.19 -36.52 15.10
CA VAL A 19 64.60 -35.17 15.08
C VAL A 19 63.66 -34.99 13.88
N ILE A 20 64.02 -35.51 12.70
CA ILE A 20 63.17 -35.48 11.50
C ILE A 20 61.95 -36.40 11.67
N GLY A 21 62.11 -37.57 12.31
CA GLY A 21 61.00 -38.51 12.57
C GLY A 21 59.95 -37.96 13.53
N LEU A 22 60.35 -37.29 14.62
CA LEU A 22 59.41 -36.66 15.56
C LEU A 22 58.70 -35.45 14.93
N SER A 23 59.41 -34.65 14.14
CA SER A 23 58.82 -33.48 13.46
C SER A 23 57.86 -33.89 12.34
N ALA A 24 58.13 -34.98 11.60
CA ALA A 24 57.16 -35.57 10.66
C ALA A 24 55.92 -36.14 11.37
N TYR A 25 56.09 -36.78 12.53
CA TYR A 25 54.96 -37.29 13.33
C TYR A 25 54.08 -36.15 13.87
N ALA A 26 54.69 -35.08 14.39
CA ALA A 26 53.97 -33.89 14.80
C ALA A 26 53.31 -33.19 13.61
N TYR A 27 53.98 -33.07 12.46
CA TYR A 27 53.44 -32.46 11.25
C TYR A 27 52.26 -33.27 10.67
N GLN A 28 52.32 -34.62 10.71
CA GLN A 28 51.21 -35.49 10.31
C GLN A 28 50.04 -35.40 11.31
N LYS A 29 50.32 -35.32 12.62
CA LYS A 29 49.29 -35.15 13.66
C LYS A 29 48.65 -33.76 13.59
N GLN A 30 49.41 -32.72 13.23
CA GLN A 30 48.90 -31.36 13.00
C GLN A 30 48.14 -31.27 11.67
N LYS A 31 48.56 -31.96 10.61
CA LYS A 31 47.78 -32.11 9.37
C LYS A 31 46.47 -32.87 9.63
N ALA A 32 46.48 -33.89 10.49
CA ALA A 32 45.27 -34.61 10.88
C ALA A 32 44.32 -33.74 11.73
N LEU A 33 44.84 -32.90 12.62
CA LEU A 33 44.04 -31.94 13.41
C LEU A 33 43.57 -30.73 12.60
N ASN A 34 44.33 -30.29 11.60
CA ASN A 34 43.97 -29.16 10.72
C ASN A 34 43.13 -29.57 9.50
N ASN A 35 43.18 -30.85 9.09
CA ASN A 35 42.30 -31.43 8.05
C ASN A 35 41.01 -32.00 8.63
N VAL A 36 40.91 -32.17 9.95
CA VAL A 36 39.62 -32.04 10.59
C VAL A 36 39.31 -30.55 10.53
N LYS A 37 38.71 -30.13 9.39
CA LYS A 37 37.75 -29.02 9.43
C LYS A 37 37.01 -29.22 10.74
N PRO A 38 36.78 -28.19 11.59
CA PRO A 38 35.75 -28.34 12.59
C PRO A 38 34.59 -28.95 11.82
N LYS A 39 34.17 -30.16 12.20
CA LYS A 39 32.85 -30.60 11.89
C LYS A 39 32.04 -29.56 12.65
N VAL A 40 31.80 -28.42 12.00
CA VAL A 40 30.52 -27.81 11.95
C VAL A 40 29.67 -29.00 11.56
N THR A 41 29.27 -29.77 12.57
CA THR A 41 27.96 -30.35 12.58
C THR A 41 27.15 -29.13 12.25
N GLU A 42 26.87 -28.94 10.97
CA GLU A 42 25.70 -28.21 10.54
C GLU A 42 24.59 -28.98 11.24
N THR A 43 24.40 -28.67 12.52
CA THR A 43 23.07 -28.46 13.03
C THR A 43 22.53 -27.51 11.98
N LYS A 44 21.86 -28.08 10.97
CA LYS A 44 20.79 -27.38 10.29
C LYS A 44 20.03 -26.82 11.46
N LYS A 45 20.24 -25.54 11.77
CA LYS A 45 19.44 -24.86 12.76
C LYS A 45 18.06 -25.02 12.17
N GLU A 46 17.32 -25.95 12.76
CA GLU A 46 15.95 -26.17 12.37
C GLU A 46 15.32 -24.80 12.48
N ASP A 47 14.80 -24.32 11.35
CA ASP A 47 14.27 -22.96 11.29
C ASP A 47 13.34 -22.77 12.48
N SER A 48 13.51 -21.67 13.22
CA SER A 48 12.58 -21.32 14.31
C SER A 48 11.15 -21.36 13.76
N LYS A 49 10.17 -21.66 14.62
CA LYS A 49 8.74 -21.60 14.27
C LYS A 49 8.42 -20.34 13.44
N PHE A 50 8.95 -19.19 13.85
CA PHE A 50 8.73 -17.92 13.16
C PHE A 50 9.54 -17.76 11.89
N GLU A 51 10.77 -18.30 11.80
CA GLU A 51 11.53 -18.33 10.54
C GLU A 51 10.76 -19.12 9.47
N LYS A 52 10.12 -20.23 9.85
CA LYS A 52 9.24 -21.00 8.95
C LYS A 52 8.02 -20.19 8.54
N ILE A 53 7.33 -19.53 9.48
CA ILE A 53 6.16 -18.69 9.19
C ILE A 53 6.50 -17.54 8.23
N ILE A 54 7.63 -16.85 8.44
CA ILE A 54 8.09 -15.76 7.56
C ILE A 54 8.38 -16.30 6.15
N LYS A 55 9.12 -17.40 6.04
CA LYS A 55 9.43 -18.06 4.75
C LYS A 55 8.18 -18.52 4.01
N GLU A 56 7.25 -19.15 4.73
CA GLU A 56 5.99 -19.63 4.16
C GLU A 56 5.12 -18.46 3.70
N SER A 57 4.95 -17.42 4.52
CA SER A 57 4.22 -16.20 4.15
C SER A 57 4.83 -15.55 2.90
N SER A 58 6.16 -15.46 2.84
CA SER A 58 6.89 -14.97 1.66
C SER A 58 6.62 -15.80 0.41
N SER A 59 6.71 -17.14 0.53
CA SER A 59 6.45 -18.03 -0.60
C SER A 59 5.00 -17.93 -1.08
N ASN A 60 4.04 -17.89 -0.16
CA ASN A 60 2.61 -17.83 -0.50
C ASN A 60 2.29 -16.48 -1.15
N PHE A 61 2.82 -15.38 -0.62
CA PHE A 61 2.67 -14.05 -1.17
C PHE A 61 3.19 -13.94 -2.61
N ASN A 62 4.36 -14.51 -2.89
CA ASN A 62 4.98 -14.44 -4.21
C ASN A 62 4.26 -15.31 -5.25
N LYS A 63 3.57 -16.38 -4.83
CA LYS A 63 2.77 -17.24 -5.71
C LYS A 63 1.38 -16.69 -5.97
N GLU A 64 0.85 -15.89 -5.04
CA GLU A 64 -0.44 -15.25 -5.19
C GLU A 64 -0.40 -14.18 -6.29
N ASN A 65 -1.50 -14.03 -7.03
CA ASN A 65 -1.67 -12.98 -8.04
C ASN A 65 -2.73 -11.95 -7.59
N GLU A 66 -3.73 -12.40 -6.84
CA GLU A 66 -4.84 -11.56 -6.42
C GLU A 66 -4.40 -10.58 -5.32
N LEU A 67 -4.62 -9.29 -5.56
CA LEU A 67 -4.16 -8.23 -4.66
C LEU A 67 -4.76 -8.34 -3.25
N SER A 68 -6.05 -8.63 -3.16
CA SER A 68 -6.78 -8.85 -1.89
C SER A 68 -6.11 -9.95 -1.06
N LYS A 69 -5.84 -11.11 -1.67
CA LYS A 69 -5.19 -12.24 -1.02
C LYS A 69 -3.75 -11.94 -0.63
N LYS A 70 -3.01 -11.18 -1.43
CA LYS A 70 -1.67 -10.69 -1.03
C LYS A 70 -1.71 -9.84 0.24
N ILE A 71 -2.71 -8.96 0.35
CA ILE A 71 -2.93 -8.15 1.55
C ILE A 71 -3.29 -9.05 2.75
N ASP A 72 -4.14 -10.06 2.56
CA ASP A 72 -4.49 -11.01 3.63
C ASP A 72 -3.27 -11.79 4.15
N ILE A 73 -2.38 -12.23 3.25
CA ILE A 73 -1.13 -12.90 3.64
C ILE A 73 -0.24 -11.95 4.45
N LEU A 74 -0.09 -10.69 4.02
CA LEU A 74 0.65 -9.68 4.77
C LEU A 74 0.03 -9.45 6.15
N LYS A 75 -1.29 -9.31 6.24
CA LYS A 75 -2.01 -9.11 7.51
C LYS A 75 -1.79 -10.27 8.47
N ASN A 76 -1.90 -11.49 7.96
CA ASN A 76 -1.63 -12.69 8.75
C ASN A 76 -0.19 -12.68 9.28
N LEU A 77 0.79 -12.32 8.45
CA LEU A 77 2.19 -12.18 8.89
C LEU A 77 2.33 -11.11 9.98
N LEU A 78 1.68 -9.95 9.83
CA LEU A 78 1.71 -8.86 10.81
C LEU A 78 1.20 -9.27 12.20
N THR A 79 0.29 -10.25 12.31
CA THR A 79 -0.19 -10.75 13.60
C THR A 79 0.93 -11.32 14.49
N TYR A 80 2.04 -11.76 13.90
CA TYR A 80 3.18 -12.34 14.63
C TYR A 80 4.22 -11.30 15.10
N LYS A 81 4.03 -10.01 14.79
CA LYS A 81 4.99 -8.94 15.10
C LYS A 81 5.42 -8.93 16.58
N ASP A 82 4.45 -9.00 17.48
CA ASP A 82 4.70 -8.92 18.92
C ASP A 82 5.33 -10.21 19.47
N GLU A 83 4.92 -11.37 18.97
CA GLU A 83 5.51 -12.66 19.36
C GLU A 83 6.96 -12.78 18.92
N ILE A 84 7.27 -12.35 17.69
CA ILE A 84 8.63 -12.32 17.15
C ILE A 84 9.50 -11.38 17.97
N SER A 85 8.99 -10.18 18.30
CA SER A 85 9.74 -9.20 19.10
C SER A 85 10.09 -9.71 20.49
N LYS A 86 9.23 -10.54 21.11
CA LYS A 86 9.48 -11.16 22.41
C LYS A 86 10.59 -12.22 22.39
N GLU A 87 10.89 -12.82 21.24
CA GLU A 87 11.97 -13.81 21.13
C GLU A 87 13.36 -13.16 21.28
N ASN A 88 13.45 -11.82 21.17
CA ASN A 88 14.66 -11.01 21.34
C ASN A 88 15.84 -11.54 20.49
N LYS A 89 15.55 -11.94 19.26
CA LYS A 89 16.52 -12.40 18.26
C LYS A 89 16.62 -11.39 17.14
N ASP A 90 17.66 -10.56 17.16
CA ASP A 90 17.86 -9.48 16.18
C ASP A 90 17.70 -9.93 14.73
N LYS A 91 18.36 -11.05 14.37
CA LYS A 91 18.27 -11.63 13.03
C LYS A 91 16.84 -11.98 12.61
N LEU A 92 16.02 -12.47 13.54
CA LEU A 92 14.64 -12.84 13.25
C LEU A 92 13.77 -11.59 13.05
N ASN A 93 13.96 -10.58 13.90
CA ASN A 93 13.29 -9.28 13.77
C ASN A 93 13.66 -8.59 12.43
N GLU A 94 14.93 -8.62 12.05
CA GLU A 94 15.40 -8.10 10.77
C GLU A 94 14.75 -8.82 9.58
N GLN A 95 14.70 -10.17 9.62
CA GLN A 95 14.04 -10.96 8.58
C GLN A 95 12.55 -10.63 8.46
N PHE A 96 11.85 -10.54 9.60
CA PHE A 96 10.44 -10.17 9.63
C PHE A 96 10.21 -8.77 9.04
N ASN A 97 10.94 -7.76 9.51
CA ASN A 97 10.80 -6.37 9.06
C ASN A 97 11.13 -6.24 7.57
N SER A 98 12.20 -6.89 7.11
CA SER A 98 12.57 -6.91 5.69
C SER A 98 11.46 -7.52 4.84
N GLN A 99 10.89 -8.65 5.28
CA GLN A 99 9.84 -9.33 4.54
C GLN A 99 8.53 -8.52 4.47
N VAL A 100 8.13 -7.92 5.60
CA VAL A 100 6.97 -7.02 5.67
C VAL A 100 7.16 -5.82 4.74
N LYS A 101 8.33 -5.18 4.78
CA LYS A 101 8.66 -4.06 3.90
C LYS A 101 8.56 -4.44 2.42
N GLU A 102 9.14 -5.58 2.05
CA GLU A 102 9.09 -6.06 0.65
C GLU A 102 7.65 -6.34 0.19
N MET A 103 6.83 -6.98 1.02
CA MET A 103 5.42 -7.24 0.70
C MET A 103 4.62 -5.94 0.53
N ARG A 104 4.83 -4.97 1.43
CA ARG A 104 4.22 -3.63 1.34
C ARG A 104 4.59 -2.93 0.03
N GLU A 105 5.87 -2.89 -0.32
CA GLU A 105 6.32 -2.30 -1.58
C GLU A 105 5.71 -2.98 -2.80
N LYS A 106 5.67 -4.32 -2.82
CA LYS A 106 5.03 -5.08 -3.92
C LYS A 106 3.54 -4.80 -4.04
N ILE A 107 2.82 -4.67 -2.92
CA ILE A 107 1.39 -4.27 -2.92
C ILE A 107 1.24 -2.84 -3.45
N LYS A 108 2.04 -1.89 -2.95
CA LYS A 108 2.01 -0.49 -3.42
C LYS A 108 2.25 -0.38 -4.92
N ASN A 109 3.24 -1.09 -5.46
CA ASN A 109 3.51 -1.11 -6.90
C ASN A 109 2.35 -1.74 -7.68
N SER A 110 1.80 -2.87 -7.20
CA SER A 110 0.64 -3.51 -7.83
C SER A 110 -0.58 -2.58 -7.87
N LEU A 111 -0.80 -1.79 -6.82
CA LEU A 111 -1.84 -0.76 -6.78
C LEU A 111 -1.58 0.31 -7.84
N LYS A 112 -0.37 0.89 -7.87
CA LYS A 112 0.02 1.91 -8.86
C LYS A 112 -0.17 1.42 -10.30
N ASP A 113 0.25 0.19 -10.58
CA ASP A 113 0.13 -0.43 -11.91
C ASP A 113 -1.34 -0.62 -12.30
N LYS A 114 -2.16 -1.17 -11.40
CA LYS A 114 -3.60 -1.34 -11.63
C LYS A 114 -4.29 0.00 -11.88
N ILE A 115 -4.02 1.01 -11.05
CA ILE A 115 -4.62 2.34 -11.22
C ILE A 115 -4.18 2.97 -12.55
N SER A 116 -2.90 2.84 -12.91
CA SER A 116 -2.36 3.36 -14.17
C SER A 116 -2.93 2.66 -15.41
N SER A 117 -3.38 1.40 -15.27
CA SER A 117 -4.08 0.69 -16.34
C SER A 117 -5.56 1.11 -16.48
N LEU A 118 -6.14 1.70 -15.44
CA LEU A 118 -7.54 2.12 -15.35
C LEU A 118 -7.72 3.59 -15.76
N THR A 119 -7.28 3.92 -16.97
CA THR A 119 -7.39 5.26 -17.56
C THR A 119 -8.47 5.32 -18.63
N VAL A 120 -9.13 6.47 -18.77
CA VAL A 120 -10.09 6.78 -19.84
C VAL A 120 -9.46 7.81 -20.78
N THR A 121 -9.33 7.48 -22.07
CA THR A 121 -8.85 8.43 -23.09
C THR A 121 -9.99 9.26 -23.68
N ASN A 122 -9.70 10.21 -24.56
CA ASN A 122 -10.75 11.01 -25.22
C ASN A 122 -11.62 10.16 -26.15
N GLU A 123 -11.04 9.14 -26.79
CA GLU A 123 -11.73 8.18 -27.65
C GLU A 123 -12.69 7.30 -26.83
N ASP A 124 -12.32 7.00 -25.58
CA ASP A 124 -13.13 6.19 -24.68
C ASP A 124 -14.36 6.92 -24.12
N LYS A 125 -14.44 8.26 -24.23
CA LYS A 125 -15.51 9.07 -23.62
C LYS A 125 -16.91 8.74 -24.14
N THR A 126 -17.02 8.11 -25.31
CA THR A 126 -18.29 7.65 -25.88
C THR A 126 -18.61 6.20 -25.53
N ASN A 127 -17.65 5.45 -24.98
CA ASN A 127 -17.81 4.06 -24.57
C ASN A 127 -18.29 3.97 -23.12
N THR A 128 -19.60 4.08 -22.94
CA THR A 128 -20.26 4.06 -21.62
C THR A 128 -19.93 2.80 -20.80
N GLU A 129 -19.80 1.64 -21.43
CA GLU A 129 -19.48 0.38 -20.73
C GLU A 129 -18.06 0.44 -20.14
N LYS A 130 -17.08 0.84 -20.94
CA LYS A 130 -15.70 1.00 -20.47
C LYS A 130 -15.60 2.00 -19.33
N ILE A 131 -16.24 3.16 -19.46
CA ILE A 131 -16.25 4.19 -18.40
C ILE A 131 -16.85 3.63 -17.10
N THR A 132 -17.98 2.92 -17.22
CA THR A 132 -18.66 2.33 -16.05
C THR A 132 -17.78 1.29 -15.36
N ASN A 133 -17.12 0.43 -16.12
CA ASN A 133 -16.21 -0.60 -15.58
C ASN A 133 -14.99 0.04 -14.91
N VAL A 134 -14.33 1.01 -15.55
CA VAL A 134 -13.18 1.73 -14.98
C VAL A 134 -13.58 2.43 -13.68
N LYS A 135 -14.73 3.13 -13.66
CA LYS A 135 -15.24 3.79 -12.46
C LYS A 135 -15.51 2.80 -11.33
N LYS A 136 -16.10 1.65 -11.65
CA LYS A 136 -16.35 0.58 -10.67
C LYS A 136 -15.04 0.06 -10.08
N GLU A 137 -14.08 -0.34 -10.91
CA GLU A 137 -12.80 -0.89 -10.47
C GLU A 137 -11.99 0.12 -9.64
N LEU A 138 -11.93 1.39 -10.06
CA LEU A 138 -11.27 2.45 -9.26
C LEU A 138 -11.95 2.66 -7.90
N THR A 139 -13.27 2.56 -7.83
CA THR A 139 -14.02 2.68 -6.57
C THR A 139 -13.76 1.49 -5.64
N GLU A 140 -13.68 0.28 -6.19
CA GLU A 140 -13.30 -0.92 -5.44
C GLU A 140 -11.87 -0.82 -4.91
N LEU A 141 -10.93 -0.32 -5.73
CA LEU A 141 -9.55 -0.06 -5.30
C LEU A 141 -9.48 0.99 -4.19
N GLN A 142 -10.23 2.10 -4.29
CA GLN A 142 -10.31 3.11 -3.23
C GLN A 142 -10.80 2.48 -1.91
N THR A 143 -11.87 1.69 -1.98
CA THR A 143 -12.44 1.00 -0.80
C THR A 143 -11.43 0.03 -0.18
N LEU A 144 -10.69 -0.72 -0.99
CA LEU A 144 -9.65 -1.64 -0.53
C LEU A 144 -8.51 -0.89 0.16
N VAL A 145 -8.03 0.19 -0.45
CA VAL A 145 -6.94 1.04 0.07
C VAL A 145 -7.33 1.68 1.40
N ASP A 146 -8.55 2.17 1.53
CA ASP A 146 -9.05 2.80 2.76
C ASP A 146 -9.22 1.77 3.88
N LYS A 147 -9.80 0.61 3.56
CA LYS A 147 -10.04 -0.47 4.52
C LYS A 147 -8.73 -1.04 5.07
N GLU A 148 -7.73 -1.22 4.21
CA GLU A 148 -6.49 -1.91 4.56
C GLU A 148 -5.31 -0.95 4.76
N LYS A 149 -5.60 0.33 5.01
CA LYS A 149 -4.63 1.42 5.15
C LYS A 149 -3.45 1.06 6.07
N GLU A 150 -3.74 0.71 7.31
CA GLU A 150 -2.75 0.43 8.36
C GLU A 150 -1.88 -0.81 8.07
N SER A 151 -2.40 -1.73 7.25
CA SER A 151 -1.66 -2.94 6.85
C SER A 151 -0.63 -2.63 5.78
N ILE A 152 -1.02 -1.81 4.78
CA ILE A 152 -0.25 -1.57 3.56
C ILE A 152 0.75 -0.42 3.71
N PHE A 153 0.36 0.65 4.40
CA PHE A 153 1.11 1.90 4.43
C PHE A 153 1.77 2.14 5.79
N GLU A 154 3.08 2.41 5.78
CA GLU A 154 3.80 2.84 6.98
C GLU A 154 3.70 4.34 7.23
N LYS A 155 3.47 5.11 6.15
CA LYS A 155 3.43 6.56 6.17
C LYS A 155 2.13 7.01 5.52
N ASP A 156 1.50 8.03 6.11
CA ASP A 156 0.30 8.64 5.53
C ASP A 156 0.55 9.25 4.15
N GLU A 157 1.79 9.69 3.87
CA GLU A 157 2.20 10.19 2.55
C GLU A 157 2.02 9.13 1.46
N ASP A 158 2.52 7.90 1.68
CA ASP A 158 2.37 6.80 0.71
C ASP A 158 0.89 6.48 0.43
N TYR A 159 0.05 6.53 1.46
CA TYR A 159 -1.40 6.34 1.33
C TYR A 159 -2.03 7.49 0.53
N ASN A 160 -1.68 8.74 0.85
CA ASN A 160 -2.21 9.93 0.20
C ASN A 160 -1.85 9.95 -1.28
N ASP A 161 -0.64 9.55 -1.65
CA ASP A 161 -0.21 9.44 -3.05
C ASP A 161 -1.12 8.48 -3.85
N ILE A 162 -1.37 7.29 -3.30
CA ILE A 162 -2.24 6.29 -3.94
C ILE A 162 -3.69 6.79 -4.00
N SER A 163 -4.23 7.29 -2.89
CA SER A 163 -5.61 7.80 -2.84
C SER A 163 -5.80 8.97 -3.80
N GLN A 164 -4.84 9.88 -3.89
CA GLN A 164 -4.89 10.99 -4.83
C GLN A 164 -4.84 10.49 -6.28
N LEU A 165 -3.97 9.51 -6.59
CA LEU A 165 -3.91 8.92 -7.92
C LEU A 165 -5.25 8.28 -8.32
N ILE A 166 -5.92 7.58 -7.41
CA ILE A 166 -7.26 7.02 -7.64
C ILE A 166 -8.27 8.14 -7.88
N LYS A 167 -8.30 9.16 -7.03
CA LYS A 167 -9.22 10.31 -7.15
C LYS A 167 -9.04 11.05 -8.48
N THR A 168 -7.79 11.28 -8.90
CA THR A 168 -7.47 11.89 -10.18
C THR A 168 -8.00 11.06 -11.35
N ASN A 169 -7.80 9.73 -11.33
CA ASN A 169 -8.33 8.85 -12.38
C ASN A 169 -9.86 8.75 -12.34
N LEU A 170 -10.49 8.76 -11.17
CA LEU A 170 -11.96 8.80 -11.06
C LEU A 170 -12.53 10.07 -11.70
N ALA A 171 -11.89 11.23 -11.47
CA ALA A 171 -12.34 12.49 -12.05
C ALA A 171 -12.30 12.49 -13.60
N THR A 172 -11.40 11.73 -14.23
CA THR A 172 -11.37 11.62 -15.70
C THR A 172 -12.50 10.76 -16.26
N THR A 173 -13.13 9.93 -15.43
CA THR A 173 -14.31 9.13 -15.81
C THR A 173 -15.61 9.94 -15.83
N GLU A 174 -15.61 11.17 -15.28
CA GLU A 174 -16.78 12.03 -15.33
C GLU A 174 -17.00 12.54 -16.77
N VAL A 175 -18.07 12.05 -17.40
CA VAL A 175 -18.48 12.53 -18.71
C VAL A 175 -18.95 13.97 -18.56
N THR A 176 -18.15 14.93 -19.01
CA THR A 176 -18.69 16.25 -19.31
C THR A 176 -19.68 16.04 -20.45
N GLN A 177 -20.98 16.18 -20.19
CA GLN A 177 -21.94 16.35 -21.26
C GLN A 177 -21.52 17.63 -21.99
N THR A 178 -20.82 17.49 -23.10
CA THR A 178 -20.63 18.60 -24.02
C THR A 178 -22.04 18.99 -24.44
N ALA A 179 -22.50 20.16 -24.00
CA ALA A 179 -23.76 20.71 -24.48
C ALA A 179 -23.72 20.68 -26.00
N THR A 180 -24.59 19.88 -26.61
CA THR A 180 -24.72 19.78 -28.05
C THR A 180 -25.17 21.16 -28.54
N THR A 181 -24.25 21.94 -29.11
CA THR A 181 -24.64 23.13 -29.87
C THR A 181 -25.35 22.64 -31.12
N THR A 182 -26.67 22.50 -31.04
CA THR A 182 -27.54 22.29 -32.20
C THR A 182 -27.47 23.55 -33.07
N ASN A 183 -26.61 23.54 -34.07
CA ASN A 183 -26.65 24.51 -35.17
C ASN A 183 -27.85 24.19 -36.06
N ASN A 184 -29.04 24.66 -35.67
CA ASN A 184 -30.18 24.76 -36.57
C ASN A 184 -29.99 26.00 -37.46
N SER A 185 -29.14 25.90 -38.47
CA SER A 185 -29.12 26.84 -39.58
C SER A 185 -30.04 26.33 -40.67
N ASN A 186 -31.28 26.85 -40.70
CA ASN A 186 -32.12 26.76 -41.88
C ASN A 186 -32.94 28.06 -42.00
N THR A 187 -32.47 28.97 -42.85
CA THR A 187 -33.32 29.90 -43.59
C THR A 187 -32.55 30.37 -44.83
N THR A 188 -32.95 29.78 -45.96
CA THR A 188 -32.64 30.22 -47.32
C THR A 188 -33.40 31.52 -47.62
N THR A 189 -32.73 32.52 -48.18
CA THR A 189 -33.33 33.42 -49.19
C THR A 189 -32.22 34.15 -49.97
N GLU A 190 -32.04 33.66 -51.19
CA GLU A 190 -31.77 34.31 -52.49
C GLU A 190 -30.96 35.62 -52.63
N GLN A 191 -30.17 35.60 -53.72
CA GLN A 191 -29.34 36.64 -54.31
C GLN A 191 -30.07 37.96 -54.59
N ALA A 192 -29.36 39.08 -54.40
CA ALA A 192 -29.17 40.08 -55.44
C ALA A 192 -27.94 40.95 -55.11
N GLN A 193 -26.88 40.82 -55.92
CA GLN A 193 -25.83 41.83 -56.01
C GLN A 193 -26.37 43.02 -56.79
N HIS A 194 -26.25 44.24 -56.27
CA HIS A 194 -26.07 45.44 -57.10
C HIS A 194 -25.31 46.51 -56.31
N THR A 195 -24.14 46.86 -56.84
CA THR A 195 -23.28 47.97 -56.43
C THR A 195 -23.88 49.31 -56.89
N GLN A 196 -24.03 50.29 -55.98
CA GLN A 196 -23.87 51.71 -56.33
C GLN A 196 -23.60 52.59 -55.09
N VAL A 197 -22.98 53.74 -55.35
CA VAL A 197 -22.15 54.58 -54.47
C VAL A 197 -22.90 55.88 -54.09
N VAL A 198 -22.50 56.51 -52.96
CA VAL A 198 -22.55 57.95 -52.60
C VAL A 198 -23.72 58.50 -51.73
N GLU A 199 -23.27 59.21 -50.66
CA GLU A 199 -23.85 60.28 -49.81
C GLU A 199 -24.86 60.07 -48.66
N VAL A 200 -24.75 60.99 -47.70
CA VAL A 200 -25.06 61.04 -46.24
C VAL A 200 -25.99 62.27 -45.99
N PRO A 201 -26.61 62.56 -44.81
CA PRO A 201 -27.52 61.82 -43.92
C PRO A 201 -28.86 62.55 -43.55
N THR A 202 -29.80 61.83 -42.92
CA THR A 202 -30.88 62.29 -41.95
C THR A 202 -31.97 63.27 -42.45
N PRO A 203 -33.22 63.34 -41.86
CA PRO A 203 -33.57 63.08 -40.45
C PRO A 203 -34.92 62.36 -40.17
N GLN A 204 -35.23 62.26 -38.87
CA GLN A 204 -36.57 62.34 -38.28
C GLN A 204 -37.27 61.02 -37.91
N ARG A 205 -37.21 60.68 -36.61
CA ARG A 205 -38.32 59.98 -35.96
C ARG A 205 -38.70 60.66 -34.65
N SER A 206 -39.95 61.07 -34.60
CA SER A 206 -40.63 61.71 -33.48
C SER A 206 -41.07 60.68 -32.43
N ARG A 207 -40.88 61.08 -31.16
CA ARG A 207 -41.87 61.13 -30.06
C ARG A 207 -42.50 59.83 -29.53
N GLY A 208 -42.35 59.62 -28.22
CA GLY A 208 -43.31 58.85 -27.41
C GLY A 208 -42.72 58.12 -26.21
N THR A 209 -42.61 58.81 -25.08
CA THR A 209 -42.33 58.27 -23.74
C THR A 209 -43.48 57.41 -23.23
N THR A 210 -43.21 56.19 -22.69
CA THR A 210 -44.04 55.61 -21.62
C THR A 210 -43.22 54.79 -20.62
N THR A 211 -43.61 55.00 -19.37
CA THR A 211 -43.14 54.59 -18.05
C THR A 211 -42.93 53.09 -17.84
N TYR A 212 -41.81 52.72 -17.22
CA TYR A 212 -41.57 51.37 -16.68
C TYR A 212 -42.13 51.28 -15.25
N THR A 213 -43.08 50.38 -15.03
CA THR A 213 -43.61 50.02 -13.71
C THR A 213 -42.98 48.69 -13.29
N PRO A 214 -42.17 48.62 -12.22
CA PRO A 214 -41.64 47.34 -11.75
C PRO A 214 -42.72 46.54 -11.00
N PRO A 215 -42.67 45.20 -10.99
CA PRO A 215 -43.62 44.39 -10.25
C PRO A 215 -43.42 44.55 -8.73
N ARG A 216 -44.52 44.85 -8.03
CA ARG A 216 -44.61 44.93 -6.59
C ARG A 216 -44.72 43.52 -6.00
N VAL A 217 -43.74 43.14 -5.18
CA VAL A 217 -43.82 42.01 -4.25
C VAL A 217 -44.83 42.38 -3.17
N GLN A 218 -45.86 41.56 -2.95
CA GLN A 218 -46.71 41.67 -1.76
C GLN A 218 -47.14 40.28 -1.30
N ASN A 219 -46.67 39.95 -0.09
CA ASN A 219 -46.90 38.73 0.65
C ASN A 219 -48.20 38.81 1.49
N SER A 220 -48.76 37.61 1.78
CA SER A 220 -49.52 37.18 2.98
C SER A 220 -51.04 37.45 3.02
N PRO A 221 -51.87 36.74 3.86
CA PRO A 221 -51.59 35.71 4.91
C PRO A 221 -52.52 34.45 4.88
N THR A 222 -52.25 33.33 5.59
CA THR A 222 -52.74 32.99 6.96
C THR A 222 -52.25 31.55 7.30
N ALA A 223 -51.25 31.33 8.17
CA ALA A 223 -51.27 31.06 9.63
C ALA A 223 -51.48 29.57 10.03
N PRO A 224 -51.15 29.13 11.26
CA PRO A 224 -49.81 29.09 11.86
C PRO A 224 -49.46 27.70 12.45
N SER A 225 -48.18 27.35 12.57
CA SER A 225 -47.74 26.39 13.60
C SER A 225 -46.41 26.86 14.21
N ARG A 226 -46.54 27.38 15.43
CA ARG A 226 -45.51 27.48 16.48
C ARG A 226 -44.92 26.09 16.73
N ASN A 227 -43.73 25.84 17.24
CA ASN A 227 -42.57 26.59 17.72
C ASN A 227 -41.50 25.50 17.87
N SER A 228 -40.24 25.77 17.53
CA SER A 228 -39.10 25.12 18.18
C SER A 228 -38.01 26.16 18.29
N ASP A 229 -37.98 26.83 19.43
CA ASP A 229 -36.89 27.71 19.81
C ASP A 229 -36.27 27.18 21.10
N SER A 230 -34.99 26.84 20.96
CA SER A 230 -33.89 27.13 21.89
C SER A 230 -33.75 26.41 23.25
N SER A 231 -32.48 26.01 23.47
CA SER A 231 -31.74 25.84 24.74
C SER A 231 -31.75 24.51 25.52
N ALA A 232 -30.58 23.84 25.55
CA ALA A 232 -29.88 23.33 26.74
C ALA A 232 -28.61 22.59 26.28
N THR A 233 -27.40 23.14 26.41
CA THR A 233 -26.47 23.01 27.57
C THR A 233 -26.37 21.59 28.18
N VAL A 234 -25.27 20.91 27.83
CA VAL A 234 -24.38 20.02 28.62
C VAL A 234 -24.96 19.24 29.82
N THR A 235 -24.87 17.90 29.77
CA THR A 235 -24.36 16.99 30.83
C THR A 235 -24.07 15.60 30.23
N PRO A 236 -22.87 15.01 30.41
CA PRO A 236 -22.60 13.63 29.99
C PRO A 236 -23.16 12.62 31.03
N PRO A 237 -23.73 11.47 30.62
CA PRO A 237 -24.13 10.43 31.57
C PRO A 237 -22.91 9.74 32.20
N ALA A 238 -23.05 9.45 33.49
CA ALA A 238 -22.04 8.84 34.36
C ALA A 238 -21.61 7.42 33.92
N PRO A 239 -20.43 6.94 34.37
CA PRO A 239 -19.94 5.61 34.03
C PRO A 239 -20.80 4.54 34.70
N VAL A 240 -21.22 3.53 33.93
CA VAL A 240 -21.81 2.31 34.50
C VAL A 240 -20.68 1.41 35.03
N THR A 241 -20.67 1.22 36.34
CA THR A 241 -19.81 0.25 37.05
C THR A 241 -20.23 -1.17 36.68
N PRO A 242 -19.30 -2.08 36.34
CA PRO A 242 -19.65 -3.49 36.13
C PRO A 242 -19.97 -4.18 37.46
N THR A 243 -21.18 -4.71 37.57
CA THR A 243 -21.61 -5.57 38.67
C THR A 243 -21.03 -6.98 38.46
N THR A 244 -20.12 -7.40 39.32
CA THR A 244 -19.80 -8.83 39.52
C THR A 244 -20.94 -9.48 40.30
N PRO A 245 -21.37 -10.70 39.93
CA PRO A 245 -21.46 -11.70 41.00
C PRO A 245 -21.01 -13.11 40.61
N ALA A 246 -20.45 -13.75 41.65
CA ALA A 246 -20.46 -15.17 41.97
C ALA A 246 -19.59 -16.13 41.14
N VAL A 247 -18.40 -16.36 41.70
CA VAL A 247 -17.73 -17.67 41.74
C VAL A 247 -18.73 -18.74 42.18
N SER A 248 -18.89 -19.80 41.38
CA SER A 248 -19.31 -21.11 41.88
C SER A 248 -18.10 -22.03 41.87
N GLU A 249 -17.58 -22.27 43.06
CA GLU A 249 -16.76 -23.44 43.37
C GLU A 249 -17.67 -24.68 43.27
N THR A 250 -17.28 -25.65 42.45
CA THR A 250 -17.69 -27.04 42.69
C THR A 250 -16.43 -27.86 42.89
N THR A 251 -16.05 -27.98 44.16
CA THR A 251 -15.19 -29.03 44.69
C THR A 251 -15.97 -30.34 44.78
N GLY A 252 -15.30 -31.43 44.42
CA GLY A 252 -15.55 -32.79 44.91
C GLY A 252 -16.22 -33.73 43.90
N THR A 253 -16.00 -35.04 43.90
CA THR A 253 -15.13 -35.96 44.65
C THR A 253 -15.28 -37.31 43.91
N SER A 254 -14.22 -38.12 43.90
CA SER A 254 -14.13 -39.59 43.71
C SER A 254 -15.32 -40.39 43.14
N GLU A 255 -15.07 -41.18 42.09
CA GLU A 255 -14.80 -42.63 42.12
C GLU A 255 -14.29 -43.12 40.76
#